data_AF-A0A1C4ECF4-F1
#
_entry.id   AF-A0A1C4ECF4-F1
#
_cell.length_a   1.000
_cell.length_b   1.000
_cell.length_c   1.000
_cell.angle_alpha   90.00
_cell.angle_beta   90.00
_cell.angle_gamma   90.00
#
_symmetry.space_group_name_H-M   'P 1'
#
loop_
_entity.id
_entity.type
_entity.pdbx_description
1 polymer ?
#
loop_
_entity_poly.entity_id
_entity_poly.type
_entity_poly.pdbx_seq_one_letter_code
_entity_poly.pdbx_strand_id
1 'polypeptide(L)'
;MDVLVREVKEGDYHDWLELWEAYNDFGGGTVSHEVTTFTWHRANDPCSSIFCRVAEVNQKVVGFALCVLHEGTYVVTPVCYLEDFFVCESLRGEGIGRAILQHLHDEATTKGWAKVYWFTRAQNSARKLYDKVAVTDDFVRYRMVL
;
A
#
# COMPACT_ATOMS: atom_id res chain seq x y z
N MET A 1 -20.42 4.09 -5.31
CA MET A 1 -19.29 4.94 -5.74
C MET A 1 -18.41 4.07 -6.60
N ASP A 2 -18.04 4.52 -7.80
CA ASP A 2 -17.10 3.78 -8.65
C ASP A 2 -15.68 4.11 -8.21
N VAL A 3 -14.87 3.07 -7.97
CA VAL A 3 -13.50 3.21 -7.46
C VAL A 3 -12.58 2.56 -8.48
N LEU A 4 -11.78 3.38 -9.16
CA LEU A 4 -10.77 2.90 -10.09
C LEU A 4 -9.45 2.70 -9.36
N VAL A 5 -8.97 1.46 -9.28
CA VAL A 5 -7.62 1.18 -8.77
C VAL A 5 -6.67 0.99 -9.94
N ARG A 6 -5.55 1.72 -9.94
CA ARG A 6 -4.59 1.75 -11.05
C ARG A 6 -3.17 2.05 -10.56
N GLU A 7 -2.21 1.90 -11.46
CA GLU A 7 -0.85 2.41 -11.24
C GLU A 7 -0.87 3.94 -11.10
N VAL A 8 0.10 4.43 -10.34
CA VAL A 8 0.33 5.87 -10.20
C VAL A 8 0.85 6.46 -11.51
N LYS A 9 0.55 7.74 -11.74
CA LYS A 9 1.02 8.54 -12.87
C LYS A 9 1.66 9.82 -12.35
N GLU A 10 2.51 10.43 -13.17
CA GLU A 10 3.19 11.69 -12.84
C GLU A 10 2.22 12.78 -12.33
N GLY A 11 1.04 12.88 -12.94
CA GLY A 11 0.00 13.86 -12.57
C GLY A 11 -0.67 13.61 -11.21
N ASP A 12 -0.49 12.43 -10.61
CA ASP A 12 -1.07 12.11 -9.30
C ASP A 12 -0.22 12.64 -8.13
N TYR A 13 0.97 13.20 -8.39
CA TYR A 13 1.94 13.56 -7.35
C TYR A 13 1.34 14.43 -6.24
N HIS A 14 0.55 15.44 -6.60
CA HIS A 14 -0.05 16.35 -5.64
C HIS A 14 -1.05 15.63 -4.71
N ASP A 15 -2.02 14.90 -5.29
CA ASP A 15 -3.01 14.16 -4.50
C ASP A 15 -2.35 13.04 -3.67
N TRP A 16 -1.37 12.35 -4.24
CA TRP A 16 -0.61 11.34 -3.51
C TRP A 16 0.17 11.95 -2.34
N LEU A 17 0.81 13.11 -2.54
CA LEU A 17 1.57 13.80 -1.50
C LEU A 17 0.66 14.19 -0.32
N GLU A 18 -0.52 14.75 -0.59
CA GLU A 18 -1.50 15.06 0.47
C GLU A 18 -1.85 13.82 1.31
N LEU A 19 -2.06 12.67 0.65
CA LEU A 19 -2.37 11.42 1.34
C LEU A 19 -1.15 10.85 2.08
N TRP A 20 0.04 10.96 1.51
CA TRP A 20 1.29 10.49 2.09
C TRP A 20 1.62 11.27 3.37
N GLU A 21 1.46 12.59 3.35
CA GLU A 21 1.62 13.44 4.53
C GLU A 21 0.61 13.07 5.61
N ALA A 22 -0.68 12.94 5.26
CA ALA A 22 -1.71 12.51 6.19
C ALA A 22 -1.46 11.10 6.78
N TYR A 23 -0.91 10.18 5.99
CA TYR A 23 -0.50 8.85 6.46
C TYR A 23 0.64 8.93 7.48
N ASN A 24 1.66 9.74 7.21
CA ASN A 24 2.81 9.91 8.11
C ASN A 24 2.38 10.55 9.45
N ASP A 25 1.54 11.58 9.39
CA ASP A 25 0.96 12.22 10.57
C ASP A 25 0.15 11.22 11.41
N PHE A 26 -0.69 10.39 10.76
CA PHE A 26 -1.44 9.33 11.43
C PHE A 26 -0.54 8.27 12.06
N GLY A 27 0.57 7.92 11.39
CA GLY A 27 1.58 6.98 11.88
C GLY A 27 2.35 7.47 13.11
N GLY A 28 2.33 8.79 13.35
CA GLY A 28 3.11 9.49 14.36
C GLY A 28 4.57 9.70 13.94
N GLY A 29 4.85 9.70 12.63
CA GLY A 29 6.19 9.86 12.07
C GLY A 29 6.31 11.13 11.24
N THR A 30 7.54 11.65 11.11
CA THR A 30 7.87 12.71 10.16
C THR A 30 8.85 12.15 9.16
N VAL A 31 8.48 12.14 7.88
CA VAL A 31 9.35 11.72 6.78
C VAL A 31 9.90 12.99 6.12
N SER A 32 11.21 13.04 5.87
CA SER A 32 11.82 14.21 5.24
C SER A 32 11.37 14.35 3.79
N HIS A 33 11.38 15.58 3.27
CA HIS A 33 11.06 15.84 1.86
C HIS A 33 11.94 15.02 0.90
N GLU A 34 13.23 14.85 1.22
CA GLU A 34 14.15 14.03 0.43
C GLU A 34 13.68 12.57 0.32
N VAL A 35 13.27 11.95 1.43
CA VAL A 35 12.77 10.57 1.45
C VAL A 35 11.44 10.45 0.71
N THR A 36 10.55 11.44 0.86
CA THR A 36 9.28 11.49 0.13
C THR A 36 9.49 11.56 -1.37
N THR A 37 10.33 12.47 -1.85
CA THR A 37 10.69 12.61 -3.27
C THR A 37 11.33 11.33 -3.81
N PHE A 38 12.24 10.71 -3.05
CA PHE A 38 12.85 9.44 -3.45
C PHE A 38 11.85 8.28 -3.50
N THR A 39 10.87 8.26 -2.61
CA THR A 39 9.79 7.26 -2.60
C THR A 39 8.89 7.42 -3.83
N TRP A 40 8.52 8.66 -4.16
CA TRP A 40 7.75 8.96 -5.37
C TRP A 40 8.46 8.51 -6.65
N HIS A 41 9.76 8.83 -6.79
CA HIS A 41 10.53 8.44 -7.95
C HIS A 41 10.62 6.92 -8.10
N ARG A 42 10.86 6.18 -7.00
CA ARG A 42 10.88 4.71 -7.03
C ARG A 42 9.52 4.14 -7.43
N ALA A 43 8.43 4.69 -6.90
CA ALA A 43 7.08 4.22 -7.23
C ALA A 43 6.69 4.39 -8.70
N ASN A 44 7.33 5.32 -9.42
CA ASN A 44 7.13 5.58 -10.86
C ASN A 44 8.22 4.93 -11.74
N ASP A 45 9.27 4.36 -11.16
CA ASP A 45 10.37 3.75 -11.91
C ASP A 45 10.09 2.24 -12.17
N PRO A 46 9.92 1.80 -13.42
CA PRO A 46 9.67 0.40 -13.74
C PRO A 46 10.83 -0.54 -13.40
N CYS A 47 12.04 -0.01 -13.15
CA CYS A 47 13.20 -0.77 -12.68
C CYS A 47 13.20 -0.95 -11.15
N SER A 48 12.33 -0.24 -10.42
CA SER A 48 12.25 -0.37 -8.97
C SER A 48 11.49 -1.61 -8.55
N SER A 49 11.88 -2.19 -7.41
CA SER A 49 11.06 -3.17 -6.72
C SER A 49 9.88 -2.53 -5.98
N ILE A 50 9.90 -1.21 -5.80
CA ILE A 50 8.82 -0.46 -5.16
C ILE A 50 7.83 0.01 -6.21
N PHE A 51 6.55 -0.19 -5.94
CA PHE A 51 5.48 0.31 -6.80
C PHE A 51 4.32 0.87 -5.97
N CYS A 52 3.51 1.72 -6.59
CA CYS A 52 2.32 2.29 -5.98
C CYS A 52 1.06 1.94 -6.78
N ARG A 53 -0.02 1.62 -6.07
CA ARG A 53 -1.37 1.59 -6.60
C ARG A 53 -2.19 2.67 -5.94
N VAL A 54 -2.90 3.46 -6.75
CA VAL A 54 -3.79 4.52 -6.27
C VAL A 54 -5.23 4.14 -6.52
N ALA A 55 -6.11 4.52 -5.59
CA ALA A 55 -7.55 4.48 -5.78
C ALA A 55 -8.04 5.88 -6.17
N GLU A 56 -8.73 5.97 -7.29
CA GLU A 56 -9.29 7.19 -7.84
C GLU A 56 -10.82 7.17 -7.75
N VAL A 57 -11.39 8.28 -7.29
CA VAL A 57 -12.83 8.55 -7.27
C VAL A 57 -13.04 9.95 -7.81
N ASN A 58 -13.91 10.11 -8.82
CA ASN A 58 -14.20 11.41 -9.45
C ASN A 58 -12.92 12.15 -9.86
N GLN A 59 -11.95 11.46 -10.48
CA GLN A 59 -10.66 12.00 -10.93
C GLN A 59 -9.73 12.50 -9.82
N LYS A 60 -10.06 12.25 -8.53
CA LYS A 60 -9.20 12.54 -7.39
C LYS A 60 -8.63 11.24 -6.83
N VAL A 61 -7.33 11.22 -6.54
CA VAL A 61 -6.73 10.11 -5.78
C VAL A 61 -7.13 10.22 -4.32
N VAL A 62 -7.69 9.14 -3.78
CA VAL A 62 -8.31 9.09 -2.43
C VAL A 62 -7.75 7.97 -1.55
N GLY A 63 -6.83 7.18 -2.07
CA GLY A 63 -6.11 6.17 -1.31
C GLY A 63 -4.94 5.62 -2.10
N PHE A 64 -4.00 5.00 -1.40
CA PHE A 64 -2.83 4.38 -2.02
C PHE A 64 -2.41 3.10 -1.29
N ALA A 65 -1.65 2.27 -2.00
CA ALA A 65 -0.87 1.16 -1.50
C ALA A 65 0.55 1.24 -2.08
N LEU A 66 1.54 1.45 -1.22
CA LEU A 66 2.96 1.33 -1.55
C LEU A 66 3.42 -0.08 -1.20
N CYS A 67 4.01 -0.75 -2.18
CA CYS A 67 4.38 -2.14 -2.09
C CYS A 67 5.84 -2.34 -2.49
N VAL A 68 6.46 -3.37 -1.94
CA VAL A 68 7.77 -3.88 -2.34
C VAL A 68 7.60 -5.28 -2.89
N LEU A 69 8.00 -5.50 -4.14
CA LEU A 69 8.09 -6.82 -4.73
C LEU A 69 9.49 -7.38 -4.51
N HIS A 70 9.61 -8.56 -3.90
CA HIS A 70 10.90 -9.13 -3.57
C HIS A 70 10.94 -10.65 -3.75
N GLU A 71 12.14 -11.21 -3.82
CA GLU A 71 12.35 -12.65 -3.91
C GLU A 71 11.97 -13.37 -2.60
N GLY A 72 11.49 -14.61 -2.72
CA GLY A 72 11.20 -15.47 -1.58
C GLY A 72 12.20 -16.62 -1.49
N THR A 73 12.59 -17.01 -0.28
CA THR A 73 13.49 -18.17 -0.06
C THR A 73 12.73 -19.50 0.09
N TYR A 74 11.41 -19.45 0.23
CA TYR A 74 10.51 -20.62 0.36
C TYR A 74 9.65 -20.83 -0.89
N VAL A 75 9.81 -19.97 -1.89
CA VAL A 75 9.01 -19.95 -3.12
C VAL A 75 9.93 -19.59 -4.28
N VAL A 76 9.55 -19.98 -5.50
CA VAL A 76 10.31 -19.65 -6.72
C VAL A 76 9.74 -18.45 -7.47
N THR A 77 8.68 -17.84 -6.95
CA THR A 77 8.03 -16.66 -7.52
C THR A 77 8.07 -15.48 -6.54
N PRO A 78 7.94 -14.24 -7.02
CA PRO A 78 8.02 -13.05 -6.17
C PRO A 78 6.96 -13.01 -5.07
N VAL A 79 7.28 -12.29 -3.99
CA VAL A 79 6.41 -11.99 -2.86
C VAL A 79 6.18 -10.48 -2.79
N CYS A 80 4.93 -10.06 -2.58
CA CYS A 80 4.58 -8.66 -2.43
C CYS A 80 4.41 -8.30 -0.95
N TYR A 81 5.24 -7.39 -0.45
CA TYR A 81 5.08 -6.75 0.83
C TYR A 81 4.30 -5.44 0.64
N LEU A 82 3.08 -5.36 1.18
CA LEU A 82 2.34 -4.10 1.28
C LEU A 82 2.90 -3.32 2.48
N GLU A 83 3.73 -2.32 2.17
CA GLU A 83 4.51 -1.56 3.16
C GLU A 83 3.68 -0.44 3.79
N ASP A 84 3.07 0.40 2.95
CA ASP A 84 2.22 1.50 3.41
C ASP A 84 0.86 1.47 2.70
N PHE A 85 -0.20 1.69 3.47
CA PHE A 85 -1.57 1.60 3.00
C PHE A 85 -2.43 2.66 3.66
N PHE A 86 -3.09 3.48 2.85
CA PHE A 86 -3.91 4.57 3.36
C PHE A 86 -5.11 4.87 2.47
N VAL A 87 -6.21 5.28 3.11
CA VAL A 87 -7.41 5.82 2.47
C VAL A 87 -7.79 7.09 3.20
N CYS A 88 -8.13 8.12 2.45
CA CYS A 88 -8.51 9.43 2.99
C CYS A 88 -9.63 9.28 4.02
N GLU A 89 -9.53 10.03 5.12
CA GLU A 89 -10.36 9.77 6.30
C GLU A 89 -11.86 9.94 6.02
N SER A 90 -12.20 10.93 5.20
CA SER A 90 -13.57 11.29 4.81
C SER A 90 -14.30 10.20 4.00
N LEU A 91 -13.56 9.25 3.39
CA LEU A 91 -14.13 8.17 2.59
C LEU A 91 -13.85 6.78 3.18
N ARG A 92 -13.40 6.71 4.43
CA ARG A 92 -13.26 5.41 5.12
C ARG A 92 -14.64 4.79 5.33
N GLY A 93 -14.73 3.48 5.12
CA GLY A 93 -15.99 2.73 5.19
C GLY A 93 -16.71 2.58 3.84
N GLU A 94 -16.32 3.35 2.82
CA GLU A 94 -16.92 3.32 1.47
C GLU A 94 -16.37 2.20 0.56
N GLY A 95 -15.62 1.24 1.12
CA GLY A 95 -15.10 0.09 0.36
C GLY A 95 -13.82 0.35 -0.45
N ILE A 96 -13.28 1.57 -0.48
CA ILE A 96 -12.04 1.92 -1.21
C ILE A 96 -10.86 1.01 -0.81
N GLY A 97 -10.64 0.83 0.49
CA GLY A 97 -9.54 -0.02 0.96
C GLY A 97 -9.70 -1.49 0.53
N ARG A 98 -10.94 -1.99 0.45
CA ARG A 98 -11.21 -3.34 -0.08
C ARG A 98 -10.88 -3.40 -1.57
N ALA A 99 -11.24 -2.38 -2.34
CA ALA A 99 -10.95 -2.33 -3.77
C ALA A 99 -9.44 -2.38 -4.04
N ILE A 100 -8.63 -1.64 -3.27
CA ILE A 100 -7.16 -1.67 -3.39
C ILE A 100 -6.61 -3.07 -3.07
N LEU A 101 -7.01 -3.69 -1.96
CA LEU A 101 -6.54 -5.02 -1.59
C LEU A 101 -6.96 -6.10 -2.60
N GLN A 102 -8.19 -6.00 -3.12
CA GLN A 102 -8.65 -6.91 -4.18
C GLN A 102 -7.84 -6.74 -5.47
N HIS A 103 -7.56 -5.50 -5.86
CA HIS A 103 -6.71 -5.24 -7.02
C HIS A 103 -5.31 -5.83 -6.87
N LEU A 104 -4.68 -5.68 -5.69
CA LEU A 104 -3.37 -6.30 -5.41
C LEU A 104 -3.44 -7.83 -5.46
N HIS A 105 -4.52 -8.43 -4.94
CA HIS A 105 -4.73 -9.88 -5.02
C HIS A 105 -4.86 -10.36 -6.48
N ASP A 106 -5.64 -9.65 -7.29
CA ASP A 106 -5.89 -10.02 -8.69
C ASP A 106 -4.63 -9.80 -9.55
N GLU A 107 -3.89 -8.74 -9.28
CA GLU A 107 -2.58 -8.48 -9.87
C GLU A 107 -1.57 -9.56 -9.51
N ALA A 108 -1.48 -9.94 -8.22
CA ALA A 108 -0.63 -11.01 -7.75
C ALA A 108 -0.96 -12.34 -8.44
N THR A 109 -2.25 -12.66 -8.56
CA THR A 109 -2.74 -13.87 -9.24
C THR A 109 -2.35 -13.86 -10.72
N THR A 110 -2.57 -12.73 -11.40
CA THR A 110 -2.30 -12.58 -12.83
C THR A 110 -0.80 -12.65 -13.15
N LYS A 111 0.03 -12.05 -12.29
CA LYS A 111 1.49 -12.02 -12.44
C LYS A 111 2.20 -13.22 -11.83
N GLY A 112 1.48 -14.16 -11.21
CA GLY A 112 2.03 -15.38 -10.62
C GLY A 112 2.86 -15.16 -9.35
N TRP A 113 2.56 -14.13 -8.57
CA TRP A 113 3.22 -13.88 -7.29
C TRP A 113 2.78 -14.92 -6.25
N ALA A 114 3.67 -15.31 -5.36
CA ALA A 114 3.39 -16.33 -4.35
C ALA A 114 2.37 -15.87 -3.31
N LYS A 115 2.47 -14.61 -2.87
CA LYS A 115 1.56 -14.01 -1.87
C LYS A 115 1.71 -12.49 -1.78
N VAL A 116 0.68 -11.87 -1.21
CA VAL A 116 0.70 -10.48 -0.70
C VAL A 116 0.61 -10.55 0.82
N TYR A 117 1.46 -9.81 1.54
CA TYR A 117 1.42 -9.75 3.01
C TYR A 117 1.72 -8.35 3.53
N TRP A 118 1.30 -8.06 4.76
CA TRP A 118 1.57 -6.80 5.45
C TRP A 118 1.63 -7.02 6.97
N PHE A 119 2.12 -6.02 7.68
CA PHE A 119 2.05 -5.96 9.14
C PHE A 119 1.17 -4.80 9.58
N THR A 120 0.48 -4.97 10.70
CA THR A 120 -0.25 -3.87 11.31
C THR A 120 -0.20 -3.96 12.84
N ARG A 121 -0.44 -2.84 13.52
CA ARG A 121 -0.54 -2.83 14.99
C ARG A 121 -1.75 -3.69 15.39
N ALA A 122 -1.61 -4.48 16.47
CA ALA A 122 -2.67 -5.39 16.93
C ALA A 122 -4.03 -4.70 17.18
N GLN A 123 -3.99 -3.41 17.57
CA GLN A 123 -5.16 -2.58 17.85
C GLN A 123 -5.58 -1.67 16.68
N ASN A 124 -5.00 -1.83 15.49
CA ASN A 124 -5.37 -1.03 14.34
C ASN A 124 -6.81 -1.37 13.88
N SER A 125 -7.67 -0.37 13.77
CA SER A 125 -9.06 -0.54 13.33
C SER A 125 -9.18 -1.12 11.92
N ALA A 126 -8.16 -0.92 11.06
CA ALA A 126 -8.07 -1.51 9.73
C ALA A 126 -8.09 -3.05 9.74
N ARG A 127 -7.78 -3.69 10.88
CA ARG A 127 -7.89 -5.14 11.04
C ARG A 127 -9.29 -5.67 10.73
N LYS A 128 -10.36 -4.91 10.98
CA LYS A 128 -11.73 -5.31 10.59
C LYS A 128 -11.89 -5.56 9.09
N LEU A 129 -11.10 -4.88 8.26
CA LEU A 129 -11.02 -5.14 6.83
C LEU A 129 -10.08 -6.31 6.54
N TYR A 130 -8.88 -6.29 7.12
CA TYR A 130 -7.86 -7.32 6.88
C TYR A 130 -8.35 -8.73 7.23
N ASP A 131 -9.02 -8.89 8.37
CA ASP A 131 -9.60 -10.17 8.84
C ASP A 131 -10.68 -10.72 7.88
N LYS A 132 -11.18 -9.91 6.94
CA LYS A 132 -12.15 -10.35 5.91
C LYS A 132 -11.49 -10.76 4.59
N VAL A 133 -10.22 -10.43 4.37
CA VAL A 133 -9.53 -10.61 3.08
C VAL A 133 -8.23 -11.40 3.20
N ALA A 134 -7.73 -11.60 4.42
CA ALA A 134 -6.53 -12.34 4.71
C ALA A 134 -6.65 -13.08 6.05
N VAL A 135 -5.72 -14.00 6.28
CA VAL A 135 -5.54 -14.70 7.56
C VAL A 135 -4.36 -14.08 8.32
N THR A 136 -4.48 -14.00 9.65
CA THR A 136 -3.37 -13.61 10.53
C THR A 136 -2.65 -14.84 11.06
N ASP A 137 -1.37 -14.69 11.38
CA ASP A 137 -0.54 -15.68 12.06
C ASP A 137 -0.08 -15.20 13.45
N ASP A 138 0.81 -15.95 14.09
CA ASP A 138 1.34 -15.73 15.43
C ASP A 138 2.78 -15.16 15.46
N PHE A 139 3.27 -14.62 14.34
CA PHE A 139 4.64 -14.10 14.25
C PHE A 139 4.85 -12.83 15.11
N VAL A 140 5.99 -12.76 15.79
CA VAL A 140 6.44 -11.59 16.55
C VAL A 140 7.49 -10.80 15.75
N ARG A 141 7.28 -9.49 15.59
CA ARG A 141 8.21 -8.60 14.87
C ARG A 141 9.33 -8.08 15.78
N TYR A 142 10.57 -8.45 15.49
CA TYR A 142 11.76 -7.84 16.07
C TYR A 142 12.28 -6.70 15.19
N ARG A 143 12.79 -5.64 15.80
CA ARG A 143 13.42 -4.50 15.11
C ARG A 143 14.69 -4.10 15.85
N MET A 144 15.81 -4.05 15.14
CA MET A 144 17.02 -3.38 15.59
C MET A 144 17.08 -2.02 14.88
N VAL A 145 17.17 -0.94 15.66
CA VAL A 145 17.44 0.38 15.09
C VAL A 145 18.94 0.47 14.87
N LEU A 146 19.34 0.85 13.65
CA LEU A 146 20.73 1.07 13.26
C LEU A 146 21.05 2.56 13.31
#